data_AF-A0A966UTB7-F1
#
_entry.id   AF-A0A966UTB7-F1
#
_cell.length_a   1.000
_cell.length_b   1.000
_cell.length_c   1.000
_cell.angle_alpha   90.00
_cell.angle_beta   90.00
_cell.angle_gamma   90.00
#
_symmetry.space_group_name_H-M   'P 1'
#
loop_
_entity.id
_entity.type
_entity.pdbx_description
1 polymer ?
#
loop_
_entity_poly.entity_id
_entity_poly.type
_entity_poly.pdbx_seq_one_letter_code
_entity_poly.pdbx_strand_id
1 'polypeptide(L)'
;MPKGKKSCDKCGTLTGPRAFVCAKCNTPFIFKCQSREKKNTKIIRDINWRDLIKGDKIKVAGGPYYVCKGEFIPMGYRGRFLVEGIDDNGILAYGLDKYQGFCHIYMGGDIQNKETKVWKTKHKLLKLKPREVV
;
A
#
# COMPACT_ATOMS: atom_id res chain seq x y z
N MET A 1 -17.52 -24.70 -2.97
CA MET A 1 -18.18 -23.76 -3.92
C MET A 1 -17.47 -23.86 -5.26
N PRO A 2 -18.19 -24.11 -6.38
CA PRO A 2 -17.57 -24.14 -7.70
C PRO A 2 -16.93 -22.78 -8.01
N LYS A 3 -15.72 -22.80 -8.59
CA LYS A 3 -14.97 -21.59 -8.94
C LYS A 3 -15.84 -20.70 -9.84
N GLY A 4 -15.98 -19.43 -9.47
CA GLY A 4 -16.69 -18.44 -10.29
C GLY A 4 -18.21 -18.37 -10.10
N LYS A 5 -18.80 -18.92 -9.04
CA LYS A 5 -20.22 -18.68 -8.70
C LYS A 5 -20.37 -18.14 -7.27
N LYS A 6 -21.38 -17.31 -7.03
CA LYS A 6 -21.78 -16.84 -5.70
C LYS A 6 -23.19 -17.31 -5.37
N SER A 7 -23.44 -17.66 -4.12
CA SER A 7 -24.77 -18.03 -3.62
C SER A 7 -25.54 -16.79 -3.20
N CYS A 8 -26.83 -16.74 -3.51
CA CYS A 8 -27.73 -15.73 -2.97
C CYS A 8 -28.07 -16.01 -1.49
N ASP A 9 -27.90 -15.02 -0.61
CA ASP A 9 -28.14 -15.19 0.83
C ASP A 9 -29.61 -15.50 1.17
N LYS A 10 -30.58 -15.01 0.37
CA LYS A 10 -32.01 -15.29 0.58
C LYS A 10 -32.52 -16.63 0.03
N CYS A 11 -31.99 -17.11 -1.09
CA CYS A 11 -32.58 -18.27 -1.80
C CYS A 11 -31.59 -19.37 -2.17
N GLY A 12 -30.31 -19.24 -1.78
CA GLY A 12 -29.25 -20.24 -2.02
C GLY A 12 -28.88 -20.45 -3.49
N THR A 13 -29.55 -19.78 -4.43
CA THR A 13 -29.35 -20.00 -5.87
C THR A 13 -27.96 -19.52 -6.28
N LEU A 14 -27.24 -20.36 -7.04
CA LEU A 14 -25.91 -20.06 -7.54
C LEU A 14 -26.01 -19.12 -8.74
N THR A 15 -25.49 -17.90 -8.59
CA THR A 15 -25.44 -16.89 -9.65
C THR A 15 -24.00 -16.65 -10.10
N GLY A 16 -23.84 -16.08 -11.29
CA GLY A 16 -22.53 -15.66 -11.79
C GLY A 16 -21.87 -14.61 -10.87
N PRO A 17 -20.53 -14.51 -10.89
CA PRO A 17 -19.79 -13.70 -9.92
C PRO A 17 -19.97 -12.19 -10.16
N ARG A 18 -20.30 -11.81 -11.41
CA ARG A 18 -20.56 -10.44 -11.84
C ARG A 18 -22.04 -10.03 -11.79
N ALA A 19 -22.96 -10.92 -11.40
CA ALA A 19 -24.39 -10.59 -11.35
C ALA A 19 -24.67 -9.59 -10.22
N PHE A 20 -25.36 -8.49 -10.51
CA PHE A 20 -25.73 -7.51 -9.47
C PHE A 20 -26.99 -7.89 -8.70
N VAL A 21 -27.84 -8.71 -9.31
CA VAL A 21 -29.14 -9.13 -8.77
C VAL A 21 -29.28 -10.64 -8.91
N CYS A 22 -29.95 -11.28 -7.94
CA CYS A 22 -30.30 -12.70 -8.04
C CYS A 22 -31.41 -12.91 -9.06
N ALA A 23 -31.20 -13.79 -10.05
CA ALA A 23 -32.18 -14.09 -11.10
C ALA A 23 -33.50 -14.69 -10.58
N LYS A 24 -33.52 -15.27 -9.36
CA LYS A 24 -34.70 -15.96 -8.81
C LYS A 24 -35.53 -15.10 -7.86
N CYS A 25 -34.88 -14.36 -6.96
CA CYS A 25 -35.57 -13.59 -5.92
C CYS A 25 -35.40 -12.07 -6.06
N ASN A 26 -34.80 -11.60 -7.15
CA ASN A 26 -34.52 -10.19 -7.43
C ASN A 26 -33.83 -9.41 -6.32
N THR A 27 -33.20 -10.10 -5.35
CA THR A 27 -32.46 -9.42 -4.30
C THR A 27 -31.13 -8.91 -4.84
N PRO A 28 -30.79 -7.63 -4.64
CA PRO A 28 -29.50 -7.09 -5.01
C PRO A 28 -28.40 -7.69 -4.14
N PHE A 29 -27.26 -7.99 -4.74
CA PHE A 29 -26.07 -8.39 -4.00
C PHE A 29 -25.39 -7.15 -3.42
N ILE A 30 -25.10 -7.17 -2.12
CA ILE A 30 -24.41 -6.07 -1.45
C ILE A 30 -22.91 -6.18 -1.75
N PHE A 31 -22.42 -5.28 -2.59
CA PHE A 31 -20.98 -5.10 -2.81
C PHE A 31 -20.46 -4.01 -1.89
N LYS A 32 -19.31 -4.24 -1.23
CA LYS A 32 -18.62 -3.17 -0.52
C LYS A 32 -18.23 -2.08 -1.52
N CYS A 33 -18.73 -0.86 -1.32
CA CYS A 33 -18.30 0.30 -2.11
C CYS A 33 -16.78 0.45 -2.00
N GLN A 34 -16.10 0.40 -3.14
CA GLN A 34 -14.66 0.66 -3.23
C GLN A 34 -14.45 2.06 -3.80
N SER A 35 -13.52 2.84 -3.23
CA SER A 35 -13.16 4.16 -3.74
C SER A 35 -12.64 4.07 -5.19
N ARG A 36 -12.85 5.13 -5.98
CA ARG A 36 -12.39 5.23 -7.37
C ARG A 36 -10.89 4.99 -7.48
N GLU A 37 -10.11 5.54 -6.55
CA GLU A 37 -8.66 5.32 -6.49
C GLU A 37 -8.30 3.84 -6.31
N LYS A 38 -8.98 3.12 -5.42
CA LYS A 38 -8.67 1.71 -5.13
C LYS A 38 -8.99 0.80 -6.32
N LYS A 39 -10.04 1.12 -7.08
CA LYS A 39 -10.40 0.40 -8.31
C LYS A 39 -9.36 0.62 -9.42
N ASN A 40 -8.81 1.83 -9.49
CA ASN A 40 -7.95 2.27 -10.58
C ASN A 40 -6.46 2.20 -10.26
N THR A 41 -6.03 1.74 -9.09
CA THR A 41 -4.60 1.67 -8.76
C THR A 41 -4.08 0.24 -8.86
N LYS A 42 -3.10 0.00 -9.72
CA LYS A 42 -2.28 -1.22 -9.75
C LYS A 42 -1.18 -1.10 -8.70
N ILE A 43 -1.14 -2.06 -7.78
CA ILE A 43 -0.10 -2.15 -6.75
C ILE A 43 0.99 -3.08 -7.27
N ILE A 44 2.22 -2.58 -7.36
CA ILE A 44 3.40 -3.36 -7.70
C ILE A 44 4.20 -3.54 -6.40
N ARG A 45 4.52 -4.79 -6.05
CA ARG A 45 5.12 -5.17 -4.75
C ARG A 45 6.64 -5.31 -4.80
N ASP A 46 7.15 -5.92 -5.87
CA ASP A 46 8.58 -6.18 -6.04
C ASP A 46 9.19 -5.11 -6.93
N ILE A 47 9.86 -4.15 -6.30
CA ILE A 47 10.41 -2.98 -6.98
C ILE A 47 11.78 -2.70 -6.38
N ASN A 48 12.75 -2.52 -7.27
CA ASN A 48 14.03 -1.98 -6.89
C ASN A 48 13.88 -0.48 -6.69
N TRP A 49 14.19 0.00 -5.49
CA TRP A 49 13.99 1.39 -5.12
C TRP A 49 14.90 2.35 -5.89
N ARG A 50 16.01 1.85 -6.45
CA ARG A 50 16.94 2.61 -7.29
C ARG A 50 16.38 2.95 -8.67
N ASP A 51 15.35 2.23 -9.12
CA ASP A 51 14.72 2.43 -10.43
C ASP A 51 13.48 3.34 -10.35
N LEU A 52 13.25 3.99 -9.20
CA LEU A 52 12.16 4.93 -9.03
C LEU A 52 12.49 6.26 -9.72
N ILE A 53 11.51 6.81 -10.43
CA ILE A 53 11.68 8.07 -11.17
C ILE A 53 10.90 9.17 -10.44
N LYS A 54 11.37 10.40 -10.55
CA LYS A 54 10.66 11.60 -10.07
C LYS A 54 9.20 11.59 -10.56
N GLY A 55 8.27 11.79 -9.64
CA GLY A 55 6.82 11.77 -9.88
C GLY A 55 6.13 10.42 -9.60
N ASP A 56 6.89 9.35 -9.36
CA ASP A 56 6.30 8.06 -8.98
C ASP A 56 5.60 8.15 -7.62
N LYS A 57 4.41 7.54 -7.54
CA LYS A 57 3.67 7.40 -6.27
C LYS A 57 4.02 6.10 -5.59
N ILE A 58 4.55 6.18 -4.38
CA ILE A 58 4.90 5.03 -3.55
C ILE A 58 4.08 5.02 -2.27
N LYS A 59 3.81 3.83 -1.74
CA LYS A 59 3.27 3.62 -0.42
C LYS A 59 4.34 2.93 0.42
N VAL A 60 4.64 3.54 1.56
CA VAL A 60 5.72 3.14 2.45
C VAL A 60 5.11 2.58 3.74
N ALA A 61 5.69 1.48 4.22
CA ALA A 61 5.35 0.88 5.50
C ALA A 61 6.60 0.35 6.20
N GLY A 62 6.58 0.29 7.53
CA GLY A 62 7.73 -0.12 8.33
C GLY A 62 8.80 0.97 8.38
N GLY A 63 10.06 0.55 8.53
CA GLY A 63 11.22 1.46 8.63
C GLY A 63 11.86 1.45 10.01
N PRO A 64 12.63 2.50 10.33
CA PRO A 64 13.36 2.62 11.57
C PRO A 64 12.49 2.43 12.81
N TYR A 65 13.06 1.81 13.83
CA TYR A 65 12.39 1.62 15.11
C TYR A 65 13.37 1.83 16.26
N TYR A 66 12.82 2.23 17.39
CA TYR A 66 13.53 2.35 18.65
C TYR A 66 13.03 1.25 19.59
N VAL A 67 13.96 0.56 20.27
CA VAL A 67 13.61 -0.48 21.25
C VAL A 67 13.77 0.09 22.65
N CYS A 68 12.67 0.16 23.39
CA CYS A 68 12.66 0.63 24.78
C CYS A 68 11.91 -0.39 25.64
N LYS A 69 12.57 -0.93 26.68
CA LYS A 69 11.93 -1.86 27.63
C LYS A 69 11.21 -3.06 26.98
N GLY A 70 11.71 -3.54 25.83
CA GLY A 70 11.10 -4.63 25.07
C GLY A 70 10.00 -4.22 24.08
N GLU A 71 9.65 -2.94 24.01
CA GLU A 71 8.68 -2.40 23.05
C GLU A 71 9.37 -1.85 21.80
N PHE A 72 8.73 -2.08 20.64
CA PHE A 72 9.18 -1.56 19.34
C PHE A 72 8.40 -0.28 19.01
N ILE A 73 9.07 0.87 19.13
CA ILE A 73 8.50 2.17 18.82
C ILE A 73 8.84 2.53 17.38
N PRO A 74 7.86 2.62 16.46
CA PRO A 74 8.11 2.94 15.07
C PRO A 74 8.54 4.40 14.92
N MET A 75 9.72 4.62 14.34
CA MET A 75 10.29 5.93 14.03
C MET A 75 10.30 6.23 12.53
N GLY A 76 9.91 5.25 11.71
CA GLY A 76 9.87 5.36 10.25
C GLY A 76 8.65 6.10 9.70
N TYR A 77 8.76 6.51 8.44
CA TYR A 77 7.67 7.17 7.73
C TYR A 77 6.65 6.13 7.24
N ARG A 78 5.37 6.42 7.42
CA ARG A 78 4.26 5.57 6.97
C ARG A 78 3.28 6.41 6.18
N GLY A 79 2.87 5.93 5.01
CA GLY A 79 1.90 6.67 4.19
C GLY A 79 2.13 6.53 2.71
N ARG A 80 1.57 7.48 1.96
CA ARG A 80 1.77 7.62 0.52
C ARG A 80 2.75 8.78 0.30
N PHE A 81 3.65 8.62 -0.65
CA PHE A 81 4.68 9.61 -0.95
C PHE A 81 4.83 9.74 -2.47
N LEU A 82 5.23 10.93 -2.90
CA LEU A 82 5.62 11.26 -4.28
C LEU A 82 7.13 11.36 -4.32
N VAL A 83 7.78 10.54 -5.14
CA VAL A 83 9.22 10.50 -5.28
C VAL A 83 9.70 11.79 -5.94
N GLU A 84 10.65 12.46 -5.30
CA GLU A 84 11.35 13.63 -5.85
C GLU A 84 12.71 13.21 -6.43
N GLY A 85 13.42 12.34 -5.73
CA GLY A 85 14.74 11.84 -6.14
C GLY A 85 15.20 10.64 -5.31
N ILE A 86 16.37 10.12 -5.66
CA ILE A 86 17.02 9.01 -4.97
C ILE A 86 18.36 9.51 -4.45
N ASP A 87 18.70 9.06 -3.24
CA ASP A 87 19.98 9.28 -2.59
C ASP A 87 20.69 7.93 -2.39
N ASP A 88 21.97 7.93 -2.02
CA ASP A 88 22.78 6.71 -1.86
C ASP A 88 22.16 5.73 -0.85
N ASN A 89 21.47 6.27 0.16
CA ASN A 89 20.94 5.54 1.30
C ASN A 89 19.40 5.52 1.36
N GLY A 90 18.70 6.08 0.38
CA GLY A 90 17.26 6.22 0.48
C GLY A 90 16.58 6.98 -0.66
N ILE A 91 15.33 7.35 -0.40
CA ILE A 91 14.46 8.03 -1.36
C ILE A 91 14.07 9.38 -0.77
N LEU A 92 14.25 10.44 -1.55
CA LEU A 92 13.73 11.77 -1.25
C LEU A 92 12.32 11.86 -1.79
N ALA A 93 11.35 12.11 -0.91
CA ALA A 93 9.95 12.11 -1.29
C ALA A 93 9.12 13.13 -0.52
N TYR A 94 8.07 13.63 -1.16
CA TYR A 94 7.06 14.45 -0.52
C TYR A 94 5.90 13.58 -0.07
N GLY A 95 5.49 13.68 1.19
CA GLY A 95 4.33 12.93 1.66
C GLY A 95 3.02 13.49 1.10
N LEU A 96 2.15 12.55 0.73
CA LEU A 96 0.81 12.80 0.23
C LEU A 96 -0.19 12.57 1.36
N ASP A 97 -1.31 13.31 1.33
CA ASP A 97 -2.42 13.21 2.29
C ASP A 97 -2.08 13.82 3.66
N LYS A 98 -2.10 13.02 4.75
CA LYS A 98 -1.91 13.51 6.14
C LYS A 98 -0.46 13.80 6.53
N TYR A 99 0.50 13.29 5.76
CA TYR A 99 1.92 13.39 6.06
C TYR A 99 2.59 14.40 5.14
N GLN A 100 2.08 15.63 5.11
CA GLN A 100 2.62 16.67 4.23
C GLN A 100 4.01 17.08 4.70
N GLY A 101 4.96 17.16 3.76
CA GLY A 101 6.34 17.54 4.05
C GLY A 101 7.34 16.74 3.22
N PHE A 102 8.54 17.29 3.13
CA PHE A 102 9.68 16.61 2.54
C PHE A 102 10.25 15.61 3.54
N CYS A 103 10.48 14.38 3.09
CA CYS A 103 11.00 13.31 3.95
C CYS A 103 12.04 12.48 3.21
N HIS A 104 12.93 11.88 4.00
CA HIS A 104 13.92 10.95 3.51
C HIS A 104 13.57 9.53 3.98
N ILE A 105 13.20 8.67 3.04
CA ILE A 105 12.81 7.28 3.29
C ILE A 105 14.08 6.42 3.19
N TYR A 106 14.56 5.96 4.34
CA TYR A 106 15.76 5.14 4.41
C TYR A 106 15.56 3.75 3.75
N MET A 107 16.45 3.39 2.82
CA MET A 107 16.45 2.10 2.11
C MET A 107 17.80 1.38 2.17
N GLY A 108 18.76 1.93 2.92
CA GLY A 108 20.09 1.33 3.14
C GLY A 108 20.06 0.06 3.99
N GLY A 109 21.26 -0.41 4.35
CA GLY A 109 21.46 -1.58 5.20
C GLY A 109 21.01 -1.37 6.65
N ASP A 110 20.84 -2.46 7.40
CA ASP A 110 20.40 -2.36 8.79
C ASP A 110 21.55 -1.86 9.68
N ILE A 111 21.39 -0.68 10.30
CA ILE A 111 22.41 -0.02 11.11
C ILE A 111 21.77 0.49 12.41
N GLN A 112 22.37 0.18 13.55
CA GLN A 112 21.99 0.81 14.81
C GLN A 112 22.83 2.06 15.05
N ASN A 113 22.18 3.20 15.32
CA ASN A 113 22.89 4.38 15.77
C ASN A 113 23.25 4.23 17.26
N LYS A 114 24.53 4.34 17.62
CA LYS A 114 25.01 4.15 18.99
C LYS A 114 24.49 5.22 19.96
N GLU A 115 24.28 6.43 19.48
CA GLU A 115 23.84 7.56 20.31
C GLU A 115 22.35 7.49 20.59
N THR A 116 21.54 7.34 19.54
CA THR A 116 20.07 7.34 19.68
C THR A 116 19.50 5.95 19.97
N LYS A 117 20.31 4.89 19.85
CA LYS A 117 19.92 3.46 19.88
C LYS A 117 18.81 3.09 18.90
N VAL A 118 18.52 3.96 17.93
CA VAL A 118 17.54 3.72 16.87
C VAL A 118 18.13 2.76 15.85
N TRP A 119 17.37 1.72 15.54
CA TRP A 119 17.63 0.81 14.44
C TRP A 119 17.13 1.44 13.15
N LYS A 120 18.04 1.80 12.26
CA LYS A 120 17.71 2.15 10.88
C LYS A 120 17.58 0.86 10.10
N THR A 121 16.39 0.60 9.60
CA THR A 121 16.10 -0.55 8.74
C THR A 121 15.38 -0.08 7.48
N LYS A 122 15.52 -0.85 6.41
CA LYS A 122 14.88 -0.53 5.13
C LYS A 122 13.35 -0.51 5.26
N HIS A 123 12.71 0.46 4.62
CA HIS A 123 11.25 0.48 4.55
C HIS A 123 10.72 -0.55 3.55
N LYS A 124 9.47 -0.98 3.73
CA LYS A 124 8.73 -1.77 2.74
C LYS A 124 8.03 -0.82 1.78
N LEU A 125 8.29 -1.01 0.49
CA LEU A 125 7.75 -0.15 -0.58
C LEU A 125 6.69 -0.88 -1.40
N LEU A 126 5.74 -0.09 -1.90
CA LEU A 126 4.72 -0.50 -2.86
C LEU A 126 4.55 0.64 -3.86
N LYS A 127 4.75 0.41 -5.17
CA LYS A 127 4.44 1.45 -6.17
C LYS A 127 2.99 1.39 -6.55
N LEU A 128 2.41 2.57 -6.63
CA LEU A 128 1.03 2.81 -7.00
C LEU A 128 1.04 3.36 -8.43
N LYS A 129 0.68 2.52 -9.41
CA LYS A 129 0.46 2.98 -10.78
C LYS A 129 -1.04 3.13 -11.03
N PRO A 130 -1.50 4.24 -11.66
CA PRO A 130 -2.84 4.28 -12.21
C PRO A 130 -2.98 3.17 -13.27
N ARG A 131 -4.12 2.48 -13.30
CA ARG A 131 -4.52 1.60 -14.39
C ARG A 131 -4.88 2.50 -15.56
N GLU A 132 -4.24 2.28 -16.70
CA GLU A 132 -4.63 2.91 -17.95
C GLU A 132 -6.10 2.56 -18.23
N VAL A 133 -6.90 3.59 -18.47
CA VAL A 133 -8.27 3.42 -18.96
C VAL A 133 -8.13 3.25 -20.46
N VAL A 134 -8.16 2.01 -20.93
CA VAL A 134 -8.40 1.69 -22.34
C VAL A 134 -9.90 1.76 -22.60
#